data_AF-A0A1Q3ZL02-F1
#
_entry.id   AF-A0A1Q3ZL02-F1
#
_cell.length_a   1.000
_cell.length_b   1.000
_cell.length_c   1.000
_cell.angle_alpha   90.00
_cell.angle_beta   90.00
_cell.angle_gamma   90.00
#
_symmetry.space_group_name_H-M   'P 1'
#
loop_
_entity.id
_entity.type
_entity.pdbx_description
1 polymer ?
#
loop_
_entity_poly.entity_id
_entity_poly.type
_entity_poly.pdbx_seq_one_letter_code
_entity_poly.pdbx_strand_id
1 'polypeptide(L)'
;MASKRLIKKNLNSMIIEVLEESFDVQFLDESKKEKTNALINEAVDYRNSVIEKIHAAKTKKDFAPIVKDLDDKVDYFINKLNEL
;
A
#
# COMPACT_ATOMS: atom_id res chain seq x y z
N MET A 1 14.13 -4.54 -15.41
CA MET A 1 14.13 -3.09 -15.10
C MET A 1 12.72 -2.68 -14.75
N ALA A 2 12.47 -2.22 -13.52
CA ALA A 2 11.14 -1.77 -13.11
C ALA A 2 10.73 -0.56 -13.95
N SER A 3 9.65 -0.71 -14.73
CA SER A 3 9.04 0.40 -15.48
C SER A 3 8.02 1.10 -14.60
N LYS A 4 7.73 2.38 -14.89
CA LYS A 4 6.65 3.15 -14.22
C LYS A 4 5.34 2.36 -14.15
N ARG A 5 5.04 1.59 -15.20
CA ARG A 5 3.87 0.71 -15.28
C ARG A 5 3.95 -0.43 -14.27
N LEU A 6 5.11 -1.09 -14.15
CA LEU A 6 5.29 -2.19 -13.20
C LEU A 6 5.17 -1.70 -11.75
N ILE A 7 5.79 -0.56 -11.42
CA ILE A 7 5.74 0.02 -10.07
C ILE A 7 4.30 0.36 -9.68
N LYS A 8 3.54 1.01 -10.58
CA LYS A 8 2.12 1.29 -10.34
C LYS A 8 1.29 0.02 -10.19
N LYS A 9 1.58 -1.02 -10.97
CA LYS A 9 0.88 -2.31 -10.85
C LYS A 9 1.16 -2.94 -9.48
N ASN A 10 2.41 -2.97 -9.05
CA ASN A 10 2.80 -3.54 -7.76
C ASN A 10 2.19 -2.75 -6.60
N LEU A 11 2.27 -1.42 -6.63
CA LEU A 11 1.62 -0.55 -5.64
C LEU A 11 0.12 -0.85 -5.56
N ASN A 12 -0.59 -0.86 -6.70
CA ASN A 12 -2.03 -1.11 -6.68
C ASN A 12 -2.37 -2.53 -6.18
N SER A 13 -1.56 -3.53 -6.52
CA SER A 13 -1.80 -4.92 -6.08
C SER A 13 -1.67 -5.02 -4.55
N MET A 14 -0.59 -4.48 -4.00
CA MET A 14 -0.37 -4.44 -2.54
C MET A 14 -1.51 -3.73 -1.81
N ILE A 15 -1.95 -2.56 -2.32
CA ILE A 15 -3.03 -1.81 -1.68
C ILE A 15 -4.34 -2.57 -1.74
N ILE A 16 -4.66 -3.21 -2.87
CA ILE A 16 -5.88 -3.99 -3.01
C ILE A 16 -5.89 -5.15 -2.00
N GLU A 17 -4.78 -5.89 -1.86
CA GLU A 17 -4.66 -6.97 -0.87
C GLU A 17 -4.93 -6.47 0.55
N VAL A 18 -4.31 -5.35 0.95
CA VAL A 18 -4.53 -4.75 2.28
C VAL A 18 -5.99 -4.32 2.48
N LEU A 19 -6.63 -3.77 1.45
CA LEU A 19 -8.04 -3.36 1.51
C LEU A 19 -8.96 -4.57 1.63
N GLU A 20 -8.76 -5.60 0.80
CA GLU A 20 -9.56 -6.82 0.80
C GLU A 20 -9.49 -7.52 2.16
N GLU A 21 -8.29 -7.75 2.68
CA GLU A 21 -8.12 -8.37 4.00
C GLU A 21 -8.72 -7.51 5.12
N SER A 22 -8.57 -6.19 5.04
CA SER A 22 -9.21 -5.28 6.00
C SER A 22 -10.73 -5.38 5.97
N PHE A 23 -11.35 -5.55 4.80
CA PHE A 23 -12.80 -5.72 4.68
C PHE A 23 -13.25 -7.10 5.15
N ASP A 24 -12.48 -8.15 4.90
CA ASP A 24 -12.76 -9.49 5.41
C ASP A 24 -12.77 -9.50 6.94
N VAL A 25 -11.80 -8.82 7.57
CA VAL A 25 -11.76 -8.65 9.03
C VAL A 25 -13.00 -7.92 9.54
N GLN A 26 -13.44 -6.85 8.88
CA GLN A 26 -14.67 -6.13 9.27
C GLN A 26 -15.92 -7.00 9.14
N PHE A 27 -15.97 -7.83 8.11
CA PHE A 27 -17.08 -8.73 7.85
C PHE A 27 -17.18 -9.82 8.91
N LEU A 28 -16.04 -10.34 9.38
CA LEU A 28 -15.96 -11.37 10.41
C LEU A 28 -16.10 -10.80 11.83
N ASP A 29 -15.62 -9.59 12.07
CA ASP A 29 -15.62 -8.93 13.37
C ASP A 29 -15.87 -7.42 13.24
N GLU A 30 -17.13 -7.02 13.41
CA GLU A 30 -17.56 -5.63 13.33
C GLU A 30 -16.91 -4.74 14.40
N SER A 31 -16.43 -5.31 15.51
CA SER A 31 -15.75 -4.53 16.56
C SER A 31 -14.39 -3.97 16.11
N LYS A 32 -13.78 -4.59 15.09
CA LYS A 32 -12.49 -4.16 14.51
C LYS A 32 -12.64 -3.06 13.45
N LYS A 33 -13.87 -2.67 13.11
CA LYS A 33 -14.20 -1.70 12.06
C LYS A 33 -13.45 -0.38 12.14
N GLU A 34 -13.24 0.15 13.34
CA GLU A 34 -12.46 1.40 13.49
C GLU A 34 -10.99 1.20 13.12
N LYS A 35 -10.37 0.10 13.57
CA LYS A 35 -8.96 -0.20 13.31
C LYS A 35 -8.71 -0.51 11.84
N THR A 36 -9.58 -1.31 11.23
CA THR A 36 -9.52 -1.64 9.80
C THR A 36 -9.76 -0.40 8.93
N ASN A 37 -10.69 0.50 9.30
CA ASN A 37 -10.89 1.76 8.58
C ASN A 37 -9.67 2.67 8.68
N ALA A 38 -9.01 2.73 9.83
CA ALA A 38 -7.76 3.46 9.98
C ALA A 38 -6.66 2.89 9.07
N LEU A 39 -6.55 1.55 8.99
CA LEU A 39 -5.59 0.88 8.11
C LEU A 39 -5.88 1.15 6.63
N ILE A 40 -7.16 1.09 6.22
CA ILE A 40 -7.62 1.40 4.86
C ILE A 40 -7.24 2.84 4.48
N ASN A 41 -7.53 3.80 5.36
CA ASN A 41 -7.19 5.21 5.10
C ASN A 41 -5.69 5.40 4.94
N GLU A 42 -4.89 4.79 5.83
CA GLU A 42 -3.42 4.85 5.74
C GLU A 42 -2.89 4.25 4.43
N ALA A 43 -3.46 3.12 3.99
CA ALA A 43 -3.10 2.48 2.72
C ALA A 43 -3.43 3.39 1.52
N VAL A 44 -4.62 4.02 1.52
CA VAL A 44 -5.03 4.96 0.47
C VAL A 44 -4.13 6.20 0.43
N ASP A 45 -3.81 6.77 1.59
CA ASP A 45 -2.91 7.93 1.69
C ASP A 45 -1.50 7.57 1.20
N TYR A 46 -1.00 6.40 1.58
CA TYR A 46 0.28 5.89 1.09
C TYR A 46 0.27 5.77 -0.44
N ARG A 47 -0.78 5.17 -1.02
CA ARG A 47 -0.94 5.05 -2.47
C ARG A 47 -0.88 6.40 -3.17
N ASN A 48 -1.62 7.39 -2.65
CA ASN A 48 -1.64 8.74 -3.23
C ASN A 48 -0.25 9.36 -3.19
N SER A 49 0.44 9.27 -2.05
CA SER A 49 1.81 9.80 -1.90
C SER A 49 2.81 9.17 -2.88
N VAL A 50 2.72 7.86 -3.10
CA VAL A 50 3.62 7.14 -4.00
C VAL A 50 3.30 7.48 -5.45
N ILE A 51 2.02 7.63 -5.82
CA ILE A 51 1.63 8.07 -7.17
C ILE A 51 2.19 9.45 -7.48
N GLU A 52 2.16 10.38 -6.51
CA GLU A 52 2.76 11.71 -6.67
C GLU A 52 4.28 11.62 -6.88
N LYS A 53 5.00 10.83 -6.07
CA LYS A 53 6.44 10.56 -6.25
C LYS A 53 6.73 9.99 -7.63
N ILE A 54 5.92 9.05 -8.10
CA ILE A 54 6.03 8.43 -9.44
C ILE A 54 5.75 9.44 -10.56
N HIS A 55 4.89 10.44 -10.33
CA HIS A 55 4.63 11.52 -11.28
C HIS A 55 5.75 12.56 -11.30
N ALA A 56 6.36 12.85 -10.15
CA ALA A 56 7.50 13.76 -10.02
C ALA A 56 8.82 13.17 -10.54
N ALA A 57 8.98 11.84 -10.51
CA ALA A 57 10.16 11.14 -11.01
C ALA A 57 10.40 11.38 -12.51
N LYS A 58 11.60 11.87 -12.85
CA LYS A 58 11.99 12.22 -14.22
C LYS A 58 12.96 11.21 -14.83
N THR A 59 13.71 10.49 -14.00
CA THR A 59 14.75 9.56 -14.42
C THR A 59 14.54 8.17 -13.82
N LYS A 60 15.14 7.15 -14.45
CA LYS A 60 15.07 5.77 -13.94
C LYS A 60 15.67 5.60 -12.53
N LYS A 61 16.60 6.47 -12.14
CA LYS A 61 17.23 6.45 -10.82
C LYS A 61 16.23 6.84 -9.71
N ASP A 62 15.27 7.69 -10.04
CA ASP A 62 14.24 8.16 -9.10
C ASP A 62 13.25 7.04 -8.73
N PHE A 63 13.18 5.97 -9.53
CA PHE A 63 12.31 4.82 -9.26
C PHE A 63 12.90 3.81 -8.27
N ALA A 64 14.22 3.69 -8.19
CA ALA A 64 14.87 2.77 -7.25
C ALA A 64 14.49 3.01 -5.78
N PRO A 65 14.51 4.26 -5.25
CA PRO A 65 14.08 4.50 -3.88
C PRO A 65 12.58 4.26 -3.67
N ILE A 66 11.75 4.45 -4.71
CA ILE A 66 10.30 4.17 -4.63
C ILE A 66 10.04 2.67 -4.50
N VAL A 67 10.79 1.84 -5.23
CA VAL A 67 10.67 0.38 -5.12
C VAL A 67 11.11 -0.09 -3.73
N LYS A 68 12.21 0.44 -3.20
CA LYS A 68 12.65 0.09 -1.85
C LYS A 68 11.62 0.48 -0.78
N ASP A 69 11.06 1.69 -0.89
CA ASP A 69 10.00 2.16 0.00
C ASP A 69 8.74 1.28 -0.08
N LEU A 70 8.39 0.79 -1.28
CA LEU A 70 7.29 -0.16 -1.46
C LEU A 70 7.57 -1.47 -0.73
N ASP A 71 8.75 -2.06 -0.91
CA ASP A 71 9.12 -3.33 -0.27
C ASP A 71 9.07 -3.20 1.26
N ASP A 72 9.62 -2.11 1.82
CA ASP A 72 9.57 -1.83 3.27
C ASP A 72 8.12 -1.63 3.77
N LYS A 73 7.25 -1.07 2.93
CA LYS A 73 5.84 -0.83 3.29
C LYS A 73 4.96 -2.06 3.17
N VAL A 74 5.30 -3.03 2.32
CA VAL A 74 4.64 -4.34 2.28
C VAL A 74 4.72 -4.99 3.66
N ASP A 75 5.93 -5.12 4.21
CA ASP A 75 6.14 -5.73 5.53
C ASP A 75 5.40 -4.98 6.64
N TYR A 76 5.39 -3.65 6.57
CA TYR A 76 4.66 -2.82 7.52
C TYR A 76 3.15 -3.08 7.52
N PHE A 77 2.51 -3.11 6.34
CA PHE A 77 1.08 -3.35 6.24
C PHE A 77 0.71 -4.77 6.63
N ILE A 78 1.51 -5.78 6.26
CA ILE A 78 1.31 -7.18 6.67
C ILE A 78 1.36 -7.30 8.19
N ASN A 79 2.33 -6.66 8.85
CA ASN A 79 2.42 -6.70 10.31
C ASN A 79 1.20 -6.06 10.97
N LYS A 80 0.71 -4.92 10.45
CA LYS A 80 -0.51 -4.30 10.95
C LYS A 80 -1.75 -5.16 10.75
N LEU A 81 -1.85 -5.86 9.61
CA LEU A 81 -2.95 -6.78 9.34
C LEU A 81 -2.96 -7.94 10.35
N ASN A 82 -1.80 -8.48 10.69
CA ASN A 82 -1.68 -9.53 11.71
C ASN A 82 -2.02 -9.06 13.13
N GLU A 83 -1.95 -7.75 13.40
CA GLU A 83 -2.30 -7.15 14.70
C GLU A 83 -3.79 -6.78 14.84
N LEU A 84 -4.57 -6.86 13.75
CA LEU A 84 -6.00 -6.55 13.76
C LEU A 84 -6.81 -7.62 14.49
#